data_AF-A0A2A5WZW2-F1
#
_entry.id   AF-A0A2A5WZW2-F1
#
_cell.length_a   1.000
_cell.length_b   1.000
_cell.length_c   1.000
_cell.angle_alpha   90.00
_cell.angle_beta   90.00
_cell.angle_gamma   90.00
#
_symmetry.space_group_name_H-M   'P 1'
#
loop_
_entity.id
_entity.type
_entity.pdbx_description
1 polymer ?
#
loop_
_entity_poly.entity_id
_entity_poly.type
_entity_poly.pdbx_seq_one_letter_code
_entity_poly.pdbx_strand_id
1 'polypeptide(L)'
;MTKKIFSHQIWHALCLLILFIGVSKSIENYPSILNGSLFGYSTYTWLIISMLSPIVHQLYVLFCWRSELYYKYLSKNYGKNAFIYYKKIFTVLILSRPIFILLLSISNSNSLYIWPVFYWAIIILLLIPGIYSQYSVAKYFGYDRAFGIDHFEPEIYNKIPLVNEGIFKYTSNGMYVYAFFLIWLPGIIFESQAGILLALFHHLYIWVHYYFTELPDIRYIYGKQ
;
A
#
# COMPACT_ATOMS: atom_id res chain seq x y z
N MET A 1 -7.46 -25.88 -5.99
CA MET A 1 -7.58 -24.66 -5.18
C MET A 1 -6.46 -23.65 -5.47
N THR A 2 -5.22 -24.09 -5.60
CA THR A 2 -4.02 -23.22 -5.74
C THR A 2 -3.95 -22.41 -7.04
N LYS A 3 -4.37 -22.96 -8.19
CA LYS A 3 -4.15 -22.31 -9.50
C LYS A 3 -4.80 -20.92 -9.64
N LYS A 4 -5.99 -20.70 -9.09
CA LYS A 4 -6.66 -19.38 -9.14
C LYS A 4 -6.07 -18.40 -8.13
N ILE A 5 -5.76 -18.86 -6.93
CA ILE A 5 -5.16 -18.03 -5.86
C ILE A 5 -3.82 -17.46 -6.33
N PHE A 6 -2.96 -18.29 -6.95
CA PHE A 6 -1.62 -17.86 -7.38
C PHE A 6 -1.55 -17.31 -8.81
N SER A 7 -2.70 -16.99 -9.42
CA SER A 7 -2.72 -16.44 -10.77
C SER A 7 -1.92 -15.13 -10.84
N HIS A 8 -1.02 -15.01 -11.82
CA HIS A 8 -0.11 -13.85 -12.00
C HIS A 8 0.88 -13.57 -10.85
N GLN A 9 0.95 -14.40 -9.80
CA GLN A 9 1.81 -14.14 -8.64
C GLN A 9 3.31 -14.35 -8.92
N ILE A 10 3.66 -15.09 -9.98
CA ILE A 10 5.05 -15.17 -10.46
C ILE A 10 5.54 -13.77 -10.90
N TRP A 11 4.71 -13.03 -11.65
CA TRP A 11 5.06 -11.67 -12.08
C TRP A 11 5.12 -10.70 -10.91
N HIS A 12 4.21 -10.83 -9.94
CA HIS A 12 4.26 -10.08 -8.70
C HIS A 12 5.59 -10.30 -7.96
N ALA A 13 6.01 -11.56 -7.79
CA ALA A 13 7.28 -11.91 -7.14
C ALA A 13 8.50 -11.41 -7.93
N LEU A 14 8.49 -11.48 -9.26
CA LEU A 14 9.56 -10.94 -10.12
C LEU A 14 9.67 -9.42 -9.97
N CYS A 15 8.55 -8.68 -9.96
CA CYS A 15 8.56 -7.25 -9.73
C CYS A 15 9.07 -6.89 -8.32
N LEU A 16 8.66 -7.65 -7.29
CA LEU A 16 9.18 -7.47 -5.93
C LEU A 16 10.69 -7.70 -5.86
N LEU A 17 11.22 -8.72 -6.57
CA LEU A 17 12.66 -8.95 -6.67
C LEU A 17 13.38 -7.77 -7.31
N ILE A 18 12.84 -7.19 -8.39
CA ILE A 18 13.39 -5.99 -9.02
C ILE A 18 13.43 -4.82 -8.04
N LEU A 19 12.36 -4.61 -7.25
CA LEU A 19 12.32 -3.57 -6.23
C LEU A 19 13.37 -3.79 -5.14
N PHE A 20 13.59 -5.03 -4.69
CA PHE A 20 14.66 -5.35 -3.74
C PHE A 20 16.05 -5.07 -4.30
N ILE A 21 16.30 -5.41 -5.58
CA ILE A 21 17.56 -5.07 -6.25
C ILE A 21 17.74 -3.55 -6.29
N GLY A 22 16.69 -2.79 -6.60
CA GLY A 22 16.72 -1.33 -6.60
C GLY A 22 17.06 -0.73 -5.24
N VAL A 23 16.44 -1.23 -4.16
CA VAL A 23 16.77 -0.82 -2.78
C VAL A 23 18.21 -1.17 -2.43
N SER A 24 18.65 -2.41 -2.72
CA SER A 24 20.01 -2.87 -2.46
C SER A 24 21.05 -2.00 -3.17
N LYS A 25 20.84 -1.71 -4.46
CA LYS A 25 21.76 -0.88 -5.24
C LYS A 25 21.79 0.58 -4.76
N SER A 26 20.64 1.09 -4.28
CA SER A 26 20.57 2.42 -3.68
C SER A 26 21.41 2.51 -2.40
N ILE A 27 21.35 1.48 -1.55
CA ILE A 27 22.17 1.39 -0.32
C ILE A 27 23.66 1.29 -0.65
N GLU A 28 24.02 0.46 -1.63
CA GLU A 28 25.43 0.31 -2.07
C GLU A 28 26.01 1.64 -2.56
N ASN A 29 25.25 2.38 -3.35
CA ASN A 29 25.68 3.67 -3.90
C ASN A 29 25.64 4.80 -2.86
N TYR A 30 24.75 4.72 -1.87
CA TYR A 30 24.55 5.75 -0.84
C TYR A 30 24.49 5.14 0.56
N PRO A 31 25.64 4.80 1.16
CA PRO A 31 25.68 4.14 2.48
C PRO A 31 25.02 4.95 3.60
N SER A 32 24.93 6.28 3.46
CA SER A 32 24.25 7.17 4.40
C SER A 32 22.77 6.86 4.62
N ILE A 33 22.14 6.12 3.71
CA ILE A 33 20.78 5.58 3.85
C ILE A 33 20.67 4.70 5.10
N LEU A 34 21.75 4.05 5.54
CA LEU A 34 21.72 3.16 6.71
C LEU A 34 22.25 3.83 7.99
N ASN A 35 22.58 5.12 7.95
CA ASN A 35 23.08 5.83 9.13
C ASN A 35 21.95 6.04 10.15
N GLY A 36 22.31 5.90 11.43
CA GLY A 36 21.45 6.19 12.56
C GLY A 36 20.81 4.96 13.21
N SER A 37 19.99 5.25 14.21
CA SER A 37 19.31 4.26 15.04
C SER A 37 18.11 4.90 15.74
N LEU A 38 17.17 4.06 16.18
CA LEU A 38 16.03 4.46 16.98
C LEU A 38 15.64 3.32 17.92
N PHE A 39 15.36 3.63 19.19
CA PHE A 39 15.03 2.66 20.24
C PHE A 39 16.05 1.53 20.40
N GLY A 40 17.33 1.82 20.17
CA GLY A 40 18.41 0.82 20.25
C GLY A 40 18.55 -0.08 19.03
N TYR A 41 17.71 0.09 18.01
CA TYR A 41 17.81 -0.64 16.74
C TYR A 41 18.38 0.24 15.63
N SER A 42 19.21 -0.35 14.77
CA SER A 42 19.80 0.36 13.63
C SER A 42 18.76 0.77 12.59
N THR A 43 19.04 1.80 11.79
CA THR A 43 18.25 2.16 10.60
C THR A 43 18.05 0.98 9.66
N TYR A 44 19.06 0.11 9.50
CA TYR A 44 18.94 -1.12 8.71
C TYR A 44 17.82 -2.04 9.24
N THR A 45 17.73 -2.22 10.55
CA THR A 45 16.65 -3.02 11.16
C THR A 45 15.28 -2.41 10.86
N TRP A 46 15.14 -1.09 11.02
CA TRP A 46 13.89 -0.39 10.70
C TRP A 46 13.54 -0.46 9.22
N LEU A 47 14.55 -0.42 8.33
CA LEU A 47 14.36 -0.54 6.89
C LEU A 47 13.76 -1.91 6.55
N ILE A 48 14.34 -2.99 7.08
CA ILE A 48 13.83 -4.35 6.85
C ILE A 48 12.41 -4.51 7.39
N ILE A 49 12.11 -4.07 8.61
CA ILE A 49 10.76 -4.14 9.19
C ILE A 49 9.75 -3.41 8.31
N SER A 50 10.11 -2.20 7.87
CA SER A 50 9.23 -1.35 7.09
C SER A 50 9.08 -1.82 5.63
N MET A 51 10.05 -2.55 5.08
CA MET A 51 9.92 -3.31 3.81
C MET A 51 9.03 -4.54 3.95
N LEU A 52 9.13 -5.28 5.07
CA LEU A 52 8.33 -6.47 5.31
C LEU A 52 6.85 -6.15 5.55
N SER A 53 6.54 -5.01 6.18
CA SER A 53 5.17 -4.58 6.46
C SER A 53 4.21 -4.63 5.25
N PRO A 54 4.49 -3.97 4.11
CA PRO A 54 3.62 -4.05 2.94
C PRO A 54 3.61 -5.45 2.31
N ILE A 55 4.68 -6.24 2.44
CA ILE A 55 4.74 -7.61 1.89
C ILE A 55 3.78 -8.52 2.66
N VAL A 56 3.87 -8.50 4.00
CA VAL A 56 2.97 -9.26 4.88
C VAL A 56 1.52 -8.83 4.65
N HIS A 57 1.27 -7.53 4.55
CA HIS A 57 -0.06 -7.00 4.23
C HIS A 57 -0.59 -7.52 2.90
N GLN A 58 0.19 -7.43 1.82
CA GLN A 58 -0.26 -7.86 0.49
C GLN A 58 -0.45 -9.38 0.39
N LEU A 59 0.39 -10.18 1.06
CA LEU A 59 0.20 -11.64 1.15
C LEU A 59 -1.09 -11.97 1.87
N TYR A 60 -1.36 -11.32 3.01
CA TYR A 60 -2.61 -11.48 3.75
C TYR A 60 -3.82 -11.15 2.85
N VAL A 61 -3.79 -10.01 2.17
CA VAL A 61 -4.83 -9.57 1.24
C VAL A 61 -5.03 -10.59 0.12
N LEU A 62 -3.95 -11.01 -0.57
CA LEU A 62 -3.99 -12.00 -1.63
C LEU A 62 -4.73 -13.28 -1.20
N PHE A 63 -4.34 -13.84 -0.05
CA PHE A 63 -4.94 -15.08 0.43
C PHE A 63 -6.39 -14.89 0.81
N CYS A 64 -6.73 -13.84 1.56
CA CYS A 64 -8.10 -13.57 1.98
C CYS A 64 -9.02 -13.28 0.80
N TRP A 65 -8.64 -12.34 -0.07
CA TRP A 65 -9.43 -11.95 -1.23
C TRP A 65 -9.66 -13.12 -2.18
N ARG A 66 -8.62 -13.83 -2.62
CA ARG A 66 -8.82 -14.89 -3.63
C ARG A 66 -9.40 -16.18 -3.07
N SER A 67 -9.12 -16.52 -1.82
CA SER A 67 -9.80 -17.67 -1.19
C SER A 67 -11.29 -17.39 -1.00
N GLU A 68 -11.65 -16.15 -0.69
CA GLU A 68 -13.05 -15.74 -0.56
C GLU A 68 -13.72 -15.66 -1.94
N LEU A 69 -13.14 -14.92 -2.88
CA LEU A 69 -13.72 -14.69 -4.21
C LEU A 69 -14.00 -15.99 -4.97
N TYR A 70 -13.07 -16.95 -4.94
CA TYR A 70 -13.19 -18.18 -5.72
C TYR A 70 -13.76 -19.39 -4.96
N TYR A 71 -13.70 -19.39 -3.62
CA TYR A 71 -14.05 -20.58 -2.82
C TYR A 71 -14.98 -20.29 -1.65
N LYS A 72 -15.31 -19.02 -1.36
CA LYS A 72 -16.07 -18.58 -0.19
C LYS A 72 -15.49 -19.12 1.11
N TYR A 73 -14.16 -19.23 1.19
CA TYR A 73 -13.49 -19.92 2.29
C TYR A 73 -13.73 -19.22 3.63
N LEU A 74 -13.60 -17.90 3.69
CA LEU A 74 -13.78 -17.16 4.95
C LEU A 74 -15.26 -17.16 5.34
N SER A 75 -16.15 -16.93 4.38
CA SER A 75 -17.61 -16.96 4.62
C SER A 75 -18.11 -18.34 5.09
N LYS A 76 -17.54 -19.45 4.59
CA LYS A 76 -17.88 -20.80 5.06
C LYS A 76 -17.46 -21.07 6.50
N ASN A 77 -16.32 -20.51 6.93
CA ASN A 77 -15.79 -20.76 8.28
C ASN A 77 -16.31 -19.77 9.32
N TYR A 78 -16.57 -18.51 8.93
CA TYR A 78 -16.91 -17.42 9.85
C TYR A 78 -18.29 -16.78 9.61
N GLY A 79 -19.03 -17.26 8.60
CA GLY A 79 -20.36 -16.76 8.25
C GLY A 79 -20.37 -15.26 7.97
N LYS A 80 -21.43 -14.57 8.44
CA LYS A 80 -21.62 -13.13 8.30
C LYS A 80 -20.51 -12.25 8.91
N ASN A 81 -19.69 -12.81 9.79
CA ASN A 81 -18.60 -12.09 10.45
C ASN A 81 -17.28 -12.18 9.67
N ALA A 82 -17.22 -12.92 8.56
CA ALA A 82 -16.01 -13.15 7.79
C ALA A 82 -15.31 -11.85 7.37
N PHE A 83 -16.07 -10.90 6.78
CA PHE A 83 -15.53 -9.61 6.37
C PHE A 83 -15.06 -8.77 7.57
N ILE A 84 -15.78 -8.82 8.71
CA ILE A 84 -15.41 -8.09 9.93
C ILE A 84 -14.07 -8.59 10.48
N TYR A 85 -13.86 -9.90 10.56
CA TYR A 85 -12.59 -10.46 11.04
C TYR A 85 -11.44 -10.14 10.08
N TYR A 86 -11.69 -10.26 8.78
CA TYR A 86 -10.72 -9.86 7.77
C TYR A 86 -10.31 -8.38 7.92
N LYS A 87 -11.31 -7.49 7.99
CA LYS A 87 -11.13 -6.04 8.11
C LYS A 87 -10.32 -5.64 9.34
N LYS A 88 -10.48 -6.33 10.48
CA LYS A 88 -9.70 -6.05 11.70
C LYS A 88 -8.20 -6.28 11.48
N ILE A 89 -7.82 -7.44 10.93
CA ILE A 89 -6.41 -7.76 10.65
C ILE A 89 -5.87 -6.86 9.55
N PHE A 90 -6.65 -6.64 8.47
CA PHE A 90 -6.31 -5.70 7.41
C PHE A 90 -5.97 -4.32 7.98
N THR A 91 -6.80 -3.79 8.88
CA THR A 91 -6.64 -2.47 9.50
C THR A 91 -5.34 -2.36 10.29
N VAL A 92 -5.01 -3.38 11.10
CA VAL A 92 -3.74 -3.42 11.84
C VAL A 92 -2.55 -3.39 10.86
N LEU A 93 -2.61 -4.22 9.81
CA LEU A 93 -1.52 -4.32 8.83
C LEU A 93 -1.36 -3.05 8.00
N ILE A 94 -2.44 -2.43 7.50
CA ILE A 94 -2.37 -1.20 6.69
C ILE A 94 -1.88 -0.02 7.51
N LEU A 95 -2.31 0.11 8.78
CA LEU A 95 -1.86 1.18 9.68
C LEU A 95 -0.41 0.99 10.15
N SER A 96 0.08 -0.26 10.20
CA SER A 96 1.49 -0.52 10.52
C SER A 96 2.45 0.12 9.50
N ARG A 97 2.03 0.27 8.24
CA ARG A 97 2.88 0.80 7.16
C ARG A 97 3.33 2.24 7.40
N PRO A 98 2.43 3.24 7.57
CA PRO A 98 2.86 4.60 7.88
C PRO A 98 3.63 4.68 9.19
N ILE A 99 3.31 3.85 10.19
CA ILE A 99 4.04 3.81 11.46
C ILE A 99 5.49 3.38 11.24
N PHE A 100 5.74 2.27 10.53
CA PHE A 100 7.11 1.81 10.32
C PHE A 100 7.91 2.71 9.39
N ILE A 101 7.29 3.37 8.41
CA ILE A 101 7.97 4.40 7.60
C ILE A 101 8.31 5.63 8.44
N LEU A 102 7.42 6.04 9.35
CA LEU A 102 7.70 7.12 10.29
C LEU A 102 8.90 6.77 11.18
N LEU A 103 8.91 5.57 11.79
CA LEU A 103 10.01 5.11 12.64
C LEU A 103 11.33 5.01 11.86
N LEU A 104 11.31 4.49 10.62
CA LEU A 104 12.47 4.49 9.75
C LEU A 104 12.97 5.91 9.45
N SER A 105 12.06 6.82 9.11
CA SER A 105 12.40 8.20 8.78
C SER A 105 13.04 8.90 9.97
N ILE A 106 12.50 8.69 11.17
CA ILE A 106 13.08 9.21 12.42
C ILE A 106 14.48 8.63 12.65
N SER A 107 14.68 7.31 12.49
CA SER A 107 15.99 6.67 12.71
C SER A 107 17.10 7.19 11.80
N ASN A 108 16.74 7.72 10.63
CA ASN A 108 17.65 8.25 9.62
C ASN A 108 17.37 9.75 9.36
N SER A 109 16.97 10.49 10.38
CA SER A 109 16.65 11.93 10.25
C SER A 109 17.87 12.75 9.85
N ASN A 110 17.65 13.84 9.11
CA ASN A 110 18.67 14.80 8.67
C ASN A 110 19.81 14.17 7.84
N SER A 111 19.54 13.02 7.19
CA SER A 111 20.51 12.38 6.29
C SER A 111 20.47 12.95 4.87
N LEU A 112 19.42 13.71 4.56
CA LEU A 112 19.26 14.52 3.35
C LEU A 112 19.15 15.99 3.74
N TYR A 113 19.62 16.89 2.89
CA TYR A 113 19.30 18.31 3.00
C TYR A 113 18.37 18.70 1.86
N ILE A 114 17.22 19.30 2.20
CA ILE A 114 16.27 19.85 1.25
C ILE A 114 16.21 21.36 1.45
N TRP A 115 16.46 22.13 0.39
CA TRP A 115 16.41 23.58 0.50
C TRP A 115 15.00 24.05 0.94
N PRO A 116 14.87 25.02 1.88
CA PRO A 116 13.60 25.26 2.59
C PRO A 116 12.38 25.54 1.70
N VAL A 117 12.56 26.24 0.58
CA VAL A 117 11.44 26.51 -0.34
C VAL A 117 10.95 25.21 -0.97
N PHE A 118 11.85 24.32 -1.38
CA PHE A 118 11.47 23.01 -1.93
C PHE A 118 10.89 22.09 -0.86
N TYR A 119 11.41 22.13 0.37
CA TYR A 119 10.88 21.37 1.51
C TYR A 119 9.38 21.63 1.70
N TRP A 120 9.00 22.91 1.85
CA TRP A 120 7.60 23.28 2.04
C TRP A 120 6.75 23.03 0.79
N ALA A 121 7.28 23.31 -0.40
CA ALA A 121 6.57 23.05 -1.64
C ALA A 121 6.23 21.56 -1.81
N ILE A 122 7.18 20.65 -1.57
CA ILE A 122 6.98 19.20 -1.67
C ILE A 122 5.94 18.74 -0.63
N ILE A 123 6.03 19.19 0.62
CA ILE A 123 5.04 18.83 1.65
C ILE A 123 3.64 19.23 1.23
N ILE A 124 3.44 20.47 0.78
CA ILE A 124 2.11 20.97 0.36
C ILE A 124 1.60 20.18 -0.84
N LEU A 125 2.45 19.93 -1.84
CA LEU A 125 2.10 19.20 -3.06
C LEU A 125 1.70 17.75 -2.79
N LEU A 126 2.25 17.11 -1.75
CA LEU A 126 1.90 15.74 -1.38
C LEU A 126 0.70 15.69 -0.42
N LEU A 127 0.68 16.59 0.57
CA LEU A 127 -0.30 16.59 1.65
C LEU A 127 -1.71 16.91 1.15
N ILE A 128 -1.87 17.96 0.34
CA ILE A 128 -3.19 18.41 -0.13
C ILE A 128 -3.91 17.29 -0.92
N PRO A 129 -3.35 16.76 -2.02
CA PRO A 129 -3.97 15.66 -2.74
C PRO A 129 -4.07 14.37 -1.91
N GLY A 130 -3.11 14.10 -1.02
CA GLY A 130 -3.17 12.95 -0.12
C GLY A 130 -4.37 12.99 0.82
N ILE A 131 -4.61 14.12 1.49
CA ILE A 131 -5.77 14.33 2.36
C ILE A 131 -7.07 14.31 1.55
N TYR A 132 -7.09 15.00 0.40
CA TYR A 132 -8.28 15.03 -0.45
C TYR A 132 -8.64 13.63 -0.98
N SER A 133 -7.65 12.78 -1.24
CA SER A 133 -7.87 11.37 -1.58
C SER A 133 -8.51 10.59 -0.41
N GLN A 134 -8.02 10.77 0.83
CA GLN A 134 -8.63 10.12 2.01
C GLN A 134 -10.06 10.57 2.23
N TYR A 135 -10.32 11.88 2.11
CA TYR A 135 -11.67 12.44 2.16
C TYR A 135 -12.57 11.81 1.08
N SER A 136 -12.09 11.71 -0.15
CA SER A 136 -12.85 11.16 -1.28
C SER A 136 -13.19 9.69 -1.07
N VAL A 137 -12.26 8.90 -0.49
CA VAL A 137 -12.52 7.51 -0.09
C VAL A 137 -13.62 7.47 0.96
N ALA A 138 -13.51 8.26 2.03
CA ALA A 138 -14.49 8.26 3.11
C ALA A 138 -15.89 8.70 2.65
N LYS A 139 -15.96 9.70 1.76
CA LYS A 139 -17.22 10.33 1.35
C LYS A 139 -17.93 9.62 0.20
N TYR A 140 -17.20 9.16 -0.81
CA TYR A 140 -17.77 8.66 -2.06
C TYR A 140 -17.56 7.16 -2.28
N PHE A 141 -16.38 6.62 -1.92
CA PHE A 141 -16.06 5.20 -2.16
C PHE A 141 -16.53 4.28 -1.03
N GLY A 142 -16.36 4.71 0.22
CA GLY A 142 -16.59 3.91 1.41
C GLY A 142 -15.40 3.02 1.78
N TYR A 143 -15.05 2.98 3.07
CA TYR A 143 -13.93 2.18 3.56
C TYR A 143 -14.12 0.68 3.38
N ASP A 144 -15.35 0.18 3.41
CA ASP A 144 -15.59 -1.26 3.21
C ASP A 144 -15.26 -1.69 1.77
N ARG A 145 -15.56 -0.84 0.77
CA ARG A 145 -15.07 -1.04 -0.60
C ARG A 145 -13.55 -0.90 -0.68
N ALA A 146 -12.94 0.07 0.01
CA ALA A 146 -11.48 0.19 0.07
C ALA A 146 -10.79 -1.02 0.71
N PHE A 147 -11.47 -1.74 1.59
CA PHE A 147 -11.01 -2.99 2.17
C PHE A 147 -11.33 -4.22 1.29
N GLY A 148 -12.10 -4.08 0.21
CA GLY A 148 -12.39 -5.16 -0.72
C GLY A 148 -13.59 -6.03 -0.33
N ILE A 149 -14.66 -5.45 0.23
CA ILE A 149 -15.94 -6.15 0.46
C ILE A 149 -16.53 -6.74 -0.83
N ASP A 150 -16.18 -6.20 -1.99
CA ASP A 150 -16.57 -6.71 -3.31
C ASP A 150 -16.04 -8.13 -3.59
N HIS A 151 -14.97 -8.56 -2.92
CA HIS A 151 -14.50 -9.94 -2.97
C HIS A 151 -15.39 -10.90 -2.16
N PHE A 152 -16.06 -10.39 -1.13
CA PHE A 152 -17.00 -11.14 -0.29
C PHE A 152 -18.39 -11.19 -0.93
N GLU A 153 -18.79 -10.13 -1.64
CA GLU A 153 -20.14 -9.97 -2.22
C GLU A 153 -20.12 -9.66 -3.73
N PRO A 154 -19.41 -10.44 -4.57
CA PRO A 154 -19.22 -10.11 -5.99
C PRO A 154 -20.52 -10.01 -6.78
N GLU A 155 -21.56 -10.77 -6.40
CA GLU A 155 -22.89 -10.76 -7.04
C GLU A 155 -23.70 -9.48 -6.79
N ILE A 156 -23.34 -8.73 -5.75
CA ILE A 156 -23.92 -7.42 -5.43
C ILE A 156 -23.10 -6.35 -6.14
N TYR A 157 -21.77 -6.38 -5.95
CA TYR A 157 -20.88 -5.33 -6.45
C TYR A 157 -20.71 -5.33 -7.97
N ASN A 158 -20.92 -6.45 -8.66
CA ASN A 158 -20.89 -6.48 -10.12
C ASN A 158 -21.96 -5.62 -10.81
N LYS A 159 -23.02 -5.21 -10.09
CA LYS A 159 -24.09 -4.32 -10.56
C LYS A 159 -23.89 -2.86 -10.15
N ILE A 160 -22.91 -2.58 -9.30
CA ILE A 160 -22.66 -1.23 -8.76
C ILE A 160 -21.64 -0.53 -9.67
N PRO A 161 -21.93 0.69 -10.16
CA PRO A 161 -20.99 1.43 -10.98
C PRO A 161 -19.72 1.80 -10.20
N LEU A 162 -18.63 2.02 -10.95
CA LEU A 162 -17.43 2.63 -10.38
C LEU A 162 -17.72 4.09 -10.00
N VAL A 163 -17.12 4.53 -8.90
CA VAL A 163 -17.24 5.90 -8.38
C VAL A 163 -16.49 6.86 -9.29
N ASN A 164 -17.11 8.00 -9.64
CA ASN A 164 -16.52 9.04 -10.49
C ASN A 164 -16.46 10.41 -9.81
N GLU A 165 -16.71 10.45 -8.50
CA GLU A 165 -16.74 11.66 -7.68
C GLU A 165 -15.46 11.86 -6.87
N GLY A 166 -15.28 13.07 -6.33
CA GLY A 166 -14.10 13.41 -5.54
C GLY A 166 -12.80 13.28 -6.35
N ILE A 167 -11.81 12.59 -5.78
CA ILE A 167 -10.55 12.28 -6.47
C ILE A 167 -10.73 11.34 -7.67
N PHE A 168 -11.78 10.51 -7.66
CA PHE A 168 -12.01 9.48 -8.68
C PHE A 168 -12.48 10.06 -10.02
N LYS A 169 -12.93 11.32 -10.02
CA LYS A 169 -13.23 12.08 -11.26
C LYS A 169 -12.01 12.25 -12.16
N TYR A 170 -10.82 12.33 -11.56
CA TYR A 170 -9.58 12.60 -12.28
C TYR A 170 -8.82 11.32 -12.63
N THR A 171 -9.09 10.22 -11.91
CA THR A 171 -8.46 8.92 -12.14
C THR A 171 -9.24 7.81 -11.46
N SER A 172 -9.39 6.67 -12.13
CA SER A 172 -10.01 5.46 -11.54
C SER A 172 -9.17 4.84 -10.42
N ASN A 173 -7.90 5.23 -10.29
CA ASN A 173 -6.95 4.68 -9.32
C ASN A 173 -6.51 5.72 -8.28
N GLY A 174 -7.42 6.61 -7.88
CA GLY A 174 -7.10 7.75 -7.00
C GLY A 174 -6.41 7.36 -5.69
N MET A 175 -6.79 6.23 -5.09
CA MET A 175 -6.12 5.71 -3.89
C MET A 175 -4.65 5.36 -4.15
N TYR A 176 -4.36 4.68 -5.24
CA TYR A 176 -3.00 4.25 -5.60
C TYR A 176 -2.09 5.42 -5.97
N VAL A 177 -2.65 6.46 -6.60
CA VAL A 177 -1.89 7.65 -7.02
C VAL A 177 -1.71 8.62 -5.86
N TYR A 178 -2.81 9.06 -5.24
CA TYR A 178 -2.80 10.23 -4.38
C TYR A 178 -2.79 9.90 -2.90
N ALA A 179 -3.51 8.87 -2.44
CA ALA A 179 -3.47 8.50 -1.01
C ALA A 179 -2.06 8.10 -0.56
N PHE A 180 -1.30 7.49 -1.46
CA PHE A 180 0.09 7.11 -1.21
C PHE A 180 1.04 8.29 -1.06
N PHE A 181 0.70 9.50 -1.50
CA PHE A 181 1.51 10.69 -1.21
C PHE A 181 1.70 10.93 0.28
N LEU A 182 0.75 10.52 1.12
CA LEU A 182 0.89 10.61 2.58
C LEU A 182 2.03 9.73 3.12
N ILE A 183 2.37 8.64 2.43
CA ILE A 183 3.47 7.74 2.82
C ILE A 183 4.85 8.37 2.55
N TRP A 184 4.94 9.37 1.67
CA TRP A 184 6.19 10.10 1.41
C TRP A 184 6.50 11.14 2.48
N LEU A 185 5.47 11.67 3.15
CA LEU A 185 5.60 12.77 4.09
C LEU A 185 6.60 12.51 5.22
N PRO A 186 6.65 11.34 5.89
CA PRO A 186 7.65 11.12 6.93
C PRO A 186 9.09 11.25 6.41
N GLY A 187 9.38 10.71 5.22
CA GLY A 187 10.71 10.82 4.63
C GLY A 187 11.11 12.27 4.32
N ILE A 188 10.16 13.08 3.85
CA ILE A 188 10.42 14.50 3.56
C ILE A 188 10.52 15.32 4.85
N ILE A 189 9.59 15.13 5.79
CA ILE A 189 9.51 15.92 7.03
C ILE A 189 10.78 15.77 7.88
N PHE A 190 11.30 14.54 7.98
CA PHE A 190 12.52 14.22 8.73
C PHE A 190 13.78 14.31 7.86
N GLU A 191 13.67 14.77 6.62
CA GLU A 191 14.76 14.81 5.63
C GLU A 191 15.58 13.50 5.61
N SER A 192 14.86 12.38 5.51
CA SER A 192 15.40 11.03 5.62
C SER A 192 15.51 10.36 4.27
N GLN A 193 16.76 10.08 3.84
CA GLN A 193 17.04 9.30 2.64
C GLN A 193 16.38 7.91 2.69
N ALA A 194 16.46 7.22 3.83
CA ALA A 194 15.83 5.91 4.01
C ALA A 194 14.31 5.98 3.93
N GLY A 195 13.71 6.99 4.56
CA GLY A 195 12.28 7.24 4.50
C GLY A 195 11.78 7.48 3.07
N ILE A 196 12.49 8.30 2.29
CA ILE A 196 12.15 8.59 0.89
C ILE A 196 12.31 7.36 0.00
N LEU A 197 13.42 6.62 0.12
CA LEU A 197 13.65 5.38 -0.62
C LEU A 197 12.52 4.38 -0.35
N LEU A 198 12.12 4.24 0.91
CA LEU A 198 11.09 3.29 1.27
C LEU A 198 9.69 3.76 0.90
N ALA A 199 9.41 5.06 0.91
CA ALA A 199 8.17 5.60 0.37
C ALA A 199 8.03 5.29 -1.12
N LEU A 200 9.11 5.43 -1.91
CA LEU A 200 9.16 5.01 -3.30
C LEU A 200 8.88 3.51 -3.46
N PHE A 201 9.55 2.66 -2.67
CA PHE A 201 9.30 1.22 -2.68
C PHE A 201 7.83 0.89 -2.39
N HIS A 202 7.23 1.48 -1.35
CA HIS A 202 5.82 1.25 -1.02
C HIS A 202 4.89 1.71 -2.13
N HIS A 203 5.19 2.84 -2.76
CA HIS A 203 4.38 3.42 -3.84
C HIS A 203 4.46 2.58 -5.13
N LEU A 204 5.64 2.09 -5.50
CA LEU A 204 5.78 1.17 -6.63
C LEU A 204 5.16 -0.20 -6.32
N TYR A 205 5.39 -0.73 -5.13
CA TYR A 205 4.93 -2.06 -4.75
C TYR A 205 3.41 -2.17 -4.64
N ILE A 206 2.71 -1.07 -4.33
CA ILE A 206 1.25 -1.09 -4.38
C ILE A 206 0.72 -1.19 -5.82
N TRP A 207 1.42 -0.64 -6.82
CA TRP A 207 1.07 -0.85 -8.23
C TRP A 207 1.32 -2.29 -8.68
N VAL A 208 2.37 -2.94 -8.17
CA VAL A 208 2.60 -4.39 -8.38
C VAL A 208 1.40 -5.19 -7.86
N HIS A 209 0.88 -4.85 -6.68
CA HIS A 209 -0.35 -5.45 -6.14
C HIS A 209 -1.56 -5.22 -7.04
N TYR A 210 -1.77 -3.98 -7.47
CA TYR A 210 -2.88 -3.62 -8.36
C TYR A 210 -2.86 -4.48 -9.62
N TYR A 211 -1.74 -4.52 -10.36
CA TYR A 211 -1.69 -5.19 -11.66
C TYR A 211 -1.83 -6.72 -11.59
N PHE A 212 -1.29 -7.36 -10.55
CA PHE A 212 -1.20 -8.82 -10.50
C PHE A 212 -2.17 -9.49 -9.52
N THR A 213 -2.76 -8.72 -8.61
CA THR A 213 -3.75 -9.21 -7.65
C THR A 213 -5.10 -8.59 -7.91
N GLU A 214 -5.23 -7.27 -7.73
CA GLU A 214 -6.54 -6.61 -7.71
C GLU A 214 -7.17 -6.48 -9.10
N LEU A 215 -6.44 -6.03 -10.13
CA LEU A 215 -6.99 -5.83 -11.47
C LEU A 215 -7.55 -7.12 -12.10
N PRO A 216 -6.88 -8.29 -12.01
CA PRO A 216 -7.49 -9.56 -12.40
C PRO A 216 -8.79 -9.87 -11.65
N ASP A 217 -8.84 -9.54 -10.35
CA ASP A 217 -9.99 -9.80 -9.49
C ASP A 217 -11.14 -8.82 -9.83
N ILE A 218 -10.85 -7.53 -10.07
CA ILE A 218 -11.79 -6.52 -10.58
C ILE A 218 -12.40 -6.98 -11.90
N ARG A 219 -11.58 -7.44 -12.86
CA ARG A 219 -12.08 -7.95 -14.16
C ARG A 219 -13.00 -9.15 -13.98
N TYR A 220 -12.77 -9.95 -12.95
CA TYR A 220 -13.63 -11.08 -12.63
C TYR A 220 -14.94 -10.64 -11.97
N ILE A 221 -14.89 -9.67 -11.04
CA ILE A 221 -16.06 -9.17 -10.31
C ILE A 221 -16.94 -8.31 -11.22
N TYR A 222 -16.36 -7.30 -11.85
CA TYR A 222 -17.08 -6.26 -12.59
C TYR A 222 -17.12 -6.49 -14.11
N GLY A 223 -16.46 -7.53 -14.62
CA GLY A 223 -16.38 -7.85 -16.05
C GLY A 223 -15.30 -7.09 -16.83
N LYS A 224 -15.32 -7.20 -18.17
CA LYS A 224 -14.50 -6.36 -19.04
C LYS A 224 -15.12 -4.96 -19.07
N GLN A 225 -14.59 -4.05 -18.28
CA GLN A 225 -14.77 -2.62 -18.49
C GLN A 225 -13.74 -2.11 -19.49
#